data_AF-A0A2E3IX86-F1
#
_entry.id   AF-A0A2E3IX86-F1
#
_cell.length_a   1.000
_cell.length_b   1.000
_cell.length_c   1.000
_cell.angle_alpha   90.00
_cell.angle_beta   90.00
_cell.angle_gamma   90.00
#
_symmetry.space_group_name_H-M   'P 1'
#
loop_
_entity.id
_entity.type
_entity.pdbx_description
1 polymer ?
#
loop_
_entity_poly.entity_id
_entity_poly.type
_entity_poly.pdbx_seq_one_letter_code
_entity_poly.pdbx_strand_id
1 'polypeptide(L)'
;MSRIPNLDGYVELEPRCVVGDGVTIDRSGEVVDGFSTWTAIRRSGVSEVIVSGVGGDNGAVILDTIDGYVREAGGVGLKEDGVFNNAYVVAGADSEVSRERLTSFNGLFSGYYEGVVPAGRTAQFVPGFMREDCICGISNRSIFVG
;
A
#
# COMPACT_ATOMS: atom_id res chain seq x y z
N MET A 1 22.12 35.05 19.23
CA MET A 1 20.76 34.86 18.66
C MET A 1 20.83 33.79 17.60
N SER A 2 20.19 32.65 17.82
CA SER A 2 20.01 31.62 16.80
C SER A 2 18.74 31.95 16.01
N ARG A 3 18.81 32.04 14.68
CA ARG A 3 17.63 32.19 13.81
C ARG A 3 17.24 30.81 13.30
N ILE A 4 16.01 30.39 13.57
CA ILE A 4 15.40 29.23 12.92
C ILE A 4 15.14 29.61 11.46
N PRO A 5 15.71 28.90 10.47
CA PRO A 5 15.54 29.22 9.06
C PRO A 5 14.21 28.66 8.57
N ASN A 6 13.08 29.35 8.82
CA ASN A 6 11.84 29.14 8.04
C ASN A 6 10.70 30.16 8.34
N LEU A 7 10.99 31.46 8.40
CA LEU A 7 9.95 32.44 8.73
C LEU A 7 8.99 32.77 7.56
N ASP A 8 9.33 32.39 6.33
CA ASP A 8 8.64 32.87 5.12
C ASP A 8 7.61 31.90 4.54
N GLY A 9 7.24 30.84 5.27
CA GLY A 9 5.97 30.13 5.07
C GLY A 9 5.81 29.27 3.80
N TYR A 10 6.82 29.13 2.95
CA TYR A 10 6.81 28.18 1.83
C TYR A 10 7.85 27.10 2.05
N VAL A 11 7.40 25.94 2.55
CA VAL A 11 8.14 24.69 2.40
C VAL A 11 7.75 24.13 1.04
N GLU A 12 8.55 24.39 0.03
CA GLU A 12 8.53 23.54 -1.15
C GLU A 12 9.06 22.19 -0.69
N LEU A 13 8.19 21.18 -0.61
CA LEU A 13 8.65 19.81 -0.45
C LEU A 13 9.50 19.52 -1.68
N GLU A 14 10.82 19.43 -1.51
CA GLU A 14 11.66 18.83 -2.54
C GLU A 14 11.01 17.49 -2.89
N PRO A 15 10.60 17.27 -4.16
CA PRO A 15 10.05 15.98 -4.54
C PRO A 15 11.08 14.92 -4.17
N ARG A 16 10.64 13.82 -3.55
CA ARG A 16 11.47 12.61 -3.41
C ARG A 16 11.69 12.03 -4.81
N CYS A 17 12.52 12.71 -5.59
CA CYS A 17 12.77 12.38 -6.98
C CYS A 17 13.89 11.34 -6.97
N VAL A 18 13.56 10.09 -7.27
CA VAL A 18 14.57 9.08 -7.61
C VAL A 18 15.00 9.41 -9.04
N VAL A 19 15.97 10.31 -9.19
CA VAL A 19 16.54 10.70 -10.48
C VAL A 19 18.02 10.33 -10.53
N GLY A 20 18.39 9.60 -11.57
CA GLY A 20 19.74 9.17 -11.87
C GLY A 20 19.75 8.16 -13.02
N ASP A 21 20.89 8.02 -13.69
CA ASP A 21 21.06 7.06 -14.77
C ASP A 21 20.69 5.64 -14.32
N GLY A 22 19.91 4.93 -15.15
CA GLY A 22 19.48 3.56 -14.88
C GLY A 22 18.29 3.43 -13.91
N VAL A 23 17.59 4.53 -13.60
CA VAL A 23 16.29 4.50 -12.90
C VAL A 23 15.16 4.64 -13.91
N THR A 24 14.16 3.76 -13.85
CA THR A 24 12.90 3.89 -14.59
C THR A 24 11.73 3.97 -13.62
N ILE A 25 10.72 4.77 -13.96
CA ILE A 25 9.49 4.90 -13.18
C ILE A 25 8.32 4.62 -14.12
N ASP A 26 7.61 3.53 -13.87
CA ASP A 26 6.41 3.14 -14.61
C ASP A 26 5.19 3.26 -13.70
N ARG A 27 4.04 3.53 -14.31
CA ARG A 27 2.77 3.71 -13.61
C ARG A 27 1.70 2.95 -14.37
N SER A 28 0.67 2.50 -13.67
CA SER A 28 -0.46 1.77 -14.27
C SER A 28 -1.20 2.55 -15.36
N GLY A 29 -1.11 3.89 -15.34
CA GLY A 29 -1.88 4.76 -16.24
C GLY A 29 -3.35 4.88 -15.85
N GLU A 30 -3.86 3.96 -15.03
CA GLU A 30 -5.16 4.04 -14.38
C GLU A 30 -5.06 4.85 -13.08
N VAL A 31 -5.94 5.84 -12.95
CA VAL A 31 -6.03 6.70 -11.76
C VAL A 31 -7.35 6.40 -11.04
N VAL A 32 -7.24 5.92 -9.80
CA VAL A 32 -8.37 5.67 -8.90
C VAL A 32 -8.19 6.54 -7.66
N ASP A 33 -9.25 7.24 -7.27
CA ASP A 33 -9.27 8.14 -6.10
C ASP A 33 -8.14 9.18 -6.09
N GLY A 34 -7.71 9.62 -7.28
CA GLY A 34 -6.68 10.63 -7.49
C GLY A 34 -5.25 10.09 -7.52
N PHE A 35 -5.04 8.77 -7.42
CA PHE A 35 -3.73 8.14 -7.43
C PHE A 35 -3.61 7.05 -8.50
N SER A 36 -2.42 6.85 -9.06
CA SER A 36 -2.17 5.69 -9.91
C SER A 36 -2.39 4.43 -9.09
N THR A 37 -3.06 3.42 -9.63
CA THR A 37 -3.30 2.16 -8.90
C THR A 37 -2.00 1.49 -8.45
N TRP A 38 -0.94 1.56 -9.24
CA TRP A 38 0.42 1.24 -8.81
C TRP A 38 1.48 2.13 -9.47
N THR A 39 2.64 2.22 -8.83
CA THR A 39 3.87 2.83 -9.37
C THR A 39 5.05 1.90 -9.13
N ALA A 40 5.81 1.62 -10.17
CA ALA A 40 7.01 0.78 -10.13
C ALA A 40 8.25 1.64 -10.38
N ILE A 41 9.24 1.52 -9.50
CA ILE A 41 10.55 2.15 -9.62
C ILE A 41 11.57 1.04 -9.83
N ARG A 42 12.31 1.06 -10.95
CA ARG A 42 13.30 0.01 -11.27
C ARG A 42 14.70 0.59 -11.35
N ARG A 43 15.65 -0.13 -10.76
CA ARG A 43 17.07 0.22 -10.80
C ARG A 43 17.92 -1.03 -10.59
N SER A 44 18.93 -1.21 -11.44
CA SER A 44 19.93 -2.28 -11.31
C SER A 44 19.34 -3.70 -11.18
N GLY A 45 18.29 -4.00 -11.96
CA GLY A 45 17.62 -5.31 -11.94
C GLY A 45 16.71 -5.54 -10.72
N VAL A 46 16.46 -4.50 -9.91
CA VAL A 46 15.51 -4.56 -8.79
C VAL A 46 14.34 -3.63 -9.10
N SER A 47 13.13 -4.12 -8.87
CA SER A 47 11.88 -3.37 -8.98
C SER A 47 11.26 -3.18 -7.60
N GLU A 48 10.94 -1.94 -7.24
CA GLU A 48 10.10 -1.61 -6.08
C GLU A 48 8.74 -1.14 -6.60
N VAL A 49 7.68 -1.85 -6.23
CA VAL A 49 6.30 -1.55 -6.61
C VAL A 49 5.54 -1.06 -5.39
N ILE A 50 4.89 0.08 -5.54
CA ILE A 50 3.99 0.65 -4.54
C ILE A 50 2.59 0.63 -5.13
N VAL A 51 1.69 -0.10 -4.48
CA VAL A 51 0.27 -0.15 -4.83
C VAL A 51 -0.47 0.83 -3.92
N SER A 52 -1.16 1.80 -4.55
CA SER A 52 -2.00 2.77 -3.83
C SER A 52 -3.11 2.05 -3.08
N GLY A 53 -3.65 2.68 -2.03
CA GLY A 53 -4.64 2.04 -1.16
C GLY A 53 -5.85 1.49 -1.93
N VAL A 54 -6.06 0.17 -1.85
CA VAL A 54 -7.25 -0.51 -2.37
C VAL A 54 -8.27 -0.65 -1.24
N GLY A 55 -9.43 0.00 -1.40
CA GLY A 55 -10.52 0.00 -0.42
C GLY A 55 -11.62 -1.01 -0.73
N GLY A 56 -12.32 -1.46 0.31
CA GLY A 56 -13.46 -2.37 0.19
C GLY A 56 -14.03 -2.82 1.53
N ASP A 57 -14.84 -3.88 1.51
CA ASP A 57 -15.44 -4.52 2.70
C ASP A 57 -14.83 -5.89 3.01
N ASN A 58 -14.09 -6.47 2.08
CA ASN A 58 -13.50 -7.80 2.19
C ASN A 58 -11.98 -7.78 1.97
N GLY A 59 -11.22 -8.04 3.04
CA GLY A 59 -9.76 -8.04 3.01
C GLY A 59 -9.13 -9.02 2.01
N ALA A 60 -9.76 -10.18 1.74
CA ALA A 60 -9.22 -11.15 0.79
C ALA A 60 -9.33 -10.65 -0.65
N VAL A 61 -10.49 -10.06 -1.02
CA VAL A 61 -10.70 -9.46 -2.35
C VAL A 61 -9.74 -8.30 -2.60
N ILE A 62 -9.51 -7.49 -1.57
CA ILE A 62 -8.54 -6.39 -1.61
C ILE A 62 -7.13 -6.92 -1.86
N LEU A 63 -6.72 -7.98 -1.16
CA LEU A 63 -5.41 -8.61 -1.34
C LEU A 63 -5.24 -9.25 -2.74
N ASP A 64 -6.27 -9.92 -3.26
CA ASP A 64 -6.28 -10.45 -4.64
C ASP A 64 -6.14 -9.33 -5.68
N THR A 65 -6.79 -8.19 -5.45
CA THR A 65 -6.67 -7.02 -6.34
C THR A 65 -5.24 -6.48 -6.34
N ILE A 66 -4.63 -6.37 -5.15
CA ILE A 66 -3.23 -5.95 -5.01
C ILE A 66 -2.28 -6.96 -5.67
N ASP A 67 -2.53 -8.26 -5.55
CA ASP A 67 -1.77 -9.31 -6.26
C ASP A 67 -1.79 -9.09 -7.78
N GLY A 68 -2.96 -8.79 -8.34
CA GLY A 68 -3.11 -8.43 -9.74
C GLY A 68 -2.22 -7.25 -10.14
N TYR A 69 -2.21 -6.18 -9.34
CA TYR A 69 -1.36 -5.00 -9.60
C TYR A 69 0.13 -5.28 -9.47
N VAL A 70 0.56 -6.13 -8.53
CA VAL A 70 1.96 -6.55 -8.41
C VAL A 70 2.39 -7.34 -9.66
N ARG A 71 1.53 -8.25 -10.15
CA ARG A 71 1.77 -9.00 -11.40
C ARG A 71 1.82 -8.10 -12.62
N GLU A 72 0.89 -7.14 -12.72
CA GLU A 72 0.86 -6.16 -13.82
C GLU A 72 2.15 -5.31 -13.85
N ALA A 73 2.67 -4.96 -12.68
CA ALA A 73 3.96 -4.29 -12.52
C ALA A 73 5.17 -5.22 -12.78
N GLY A 74 4.97 -6.48 -13.15
CA GLY A 74 6.03 -7.43 -13.53
C GLY A 74 6.55 -8.31 -12.40
N GLY A 75 5.90 -8.32 -11.24
CA GLY A 75 6.21 -9.26 -10.15
C GLY A 75 5.64 -10.66 -10.39
N VAL A 76 6.08 -11.62 -9.59
CA VAL A 76 5.49 -12.96 -9.49
C VAL A 76 4.12 -12.90 -8.83
N GLY A 77 3.93 -12.01 -7.85
CA GLY A 77 2.69 -11.88 -7.10
C GLY A 77 2.91 -11.29 -5.72
N LEU A 78 1.81 -10.86 -5.09
CA LEU A 78 1.85 -10.28 -3.77
C LEU A 78 2.47 -11.27 -2.77
N LYS A 79 2.10 -12.56 -2.80
CA LYS A 79 2.58 -13.57 -1.84
C LYS A 79 4.09 -13.77 -1.88
N GLU A 80 4.70 -13.66 -3.03
CA GLU A 80 6.14 -13.84 -3.23
C GLU A 80 6.91 -12.53 -3.01
N ASP A 81 6.42 -11.44 -3.61
CA ASP A 81 7.20 -10.20 -3.72
C ASP A 81 6.85 -9.16 -2.66
N GLY A 82 5.71 -9.32 -1.98
CA GLY A 82 5.26 -8.41 -0.95
C GLY A 82 6.27 -8.31 0.20
N VAL A 83 6.67 -7.09 0.52
CA VAL A 83 7.53 -6.83 1.68
C VAL A 83 6.71 -6.24 2.82
N PHE A 84 5.68 -5.47 2.49
CA PHE A 84 4.93 -4.71 3.48
C PHE A 84 3.49 -4.43 3.03
N ASN A 85 2.54 -4.57 3.95
CA ASN A 85 1.16 -4.14 3.79
C ASN A 85 0.83 -3.10 4.85
N ASN A 86 0.18 -2.02 4.48
CA ASN A 86 -0.42 -1.07 5.42
C ASN A 86 -1.94 -1.20 5.30
N ALA A 87 -2.56 -1.81 6.31
CA ALA A 87 -3.98 -2.09 6.34
C ALA A 87 -4.71 -1.19 7.34
N TYR A 88 -5.91 -0.78 6.97
CA TYR A 88 -6.77 0.08 7.77
C TYR A 88 -8.19 -0.52 7.82
N VAL A 89 -8.86 -0.36 8.96
CA VAL A 89 -10.25 -0.77 9.18
C VAL A 89 -10.98 0.41 9.82
N VAL A 90 -12.09 0.81 9.22
CA VAL A 90 -12.91 1.94 9.67
C VAL A 90 -13.70 1.54 10.91
N ALA A 91 -13.66 2.42 11.91
CA ALA A 91 -14.39 2.24 13.16
C ALA A 91 -15.89 2.01 12.92
N GLY A 92 -16.48 1.11 13.70
CA GLY A 92 -17.92 0.88 13.72
C GLY A 92 -18.68 1.99 14.43
N ALA A 93 -20.01 1.87 14.42
CA ALA A 93 -20.88 2.76 15.20
C ALA A 93 -20.61 2.68 16.71
N ASP A 94 -20.10 1.53 17.17
CA ASP A 94 -19.70 1.29 18.54
C ASP A 94 -18.49 0.33 18.62
N SER A 95 -18.09 0.04 19.86
CA SER A 95 -16.94 -0.81 20.16
C SER A 95 -17.16 -2.30 19.85
N GLU A 96 -18.40 -2.78 19.83
CA GLU A 96 -18.74 -4.17 19.51
C GLU A 96 -18.60 -4.40 18.01
N VAL A 97 -19.22 -3.55 17.20
CA VAL A 97 -19.11 -3.55 15.74
C VAL A 97 -17.65 -3.40 15.29
N SER A 98 -16.88 -2.53 15.97
CA SER A 98 -15.46 -2.34 15.66
C SER A 98 -14.63 -3.61 15.90
N ARG A 99 -14.91 -4.34 16.98
CA ARG A 99 -14.22 -5.61 17.30
C ARG A 99 -14.57 -6.70 16.30
N GLU A 100 -15.85 -6.82 15.95
CA GLU A 100 -16.29 -7.80 14.95
C GLU A 100 -15.62 -7.57 13.59
N ARG A 101 -15.63 -6.32 13.11
CA ARG A 101 -14.95 -5.95 11.86
C ARG A 101 -13.47 -6.28 11.87
N LEU A 102 -12.78 -5.96 12.96
CA LEU A 102 -11.36 -6.26 13.11
C LEU A 102 -11.11 -7.78 13.10
N THR A 103 -11.91 -8.55 13.83
CA THR A 103 -11.80 -10.03 13.86
C THR A 103 -12.03 -10.63 12.47
N SER A 104 -13.08 -10.19 11.76
CA SER A 104 -13.38 -10.66 10.40
C SER A 104 -12.25 -10.32 9.42
N PHE A 105 -11.80 -9.05 9.42
CA PHE A 105 -10.70 -8.60 8.58
C PHE A 105 -9.43 -9.41 8.84
N ASN A 106 -9.04 -9.61 10.10
CA ASN A 106 -7.84 -10.37 10.45
C ASN A 106 -7.92 -11.83 10.01
N GLY A 107 -9.11 -12.44 10.09
CA GLY A 107 -9.33 -13.81 9.60
C GLY A 107 -9.10 -13.91 8.10
N LEU A 108 -9.67 -13.00 7.32
CA LEU A 108 -9.50 -12.94 5.87
C LEU A 108 -8.06 -12.61 5.47
N PHE A 109 -7.45 -11.61 6.12
CA PHE A 109 -6.08 -11.18 5.85
C PHE A 109 -5.07 -12.30 6.15
N SER A 110 -5.22 -12.98 7.29
CA SER A 110 -4.32 -14.08 7.67
C SER A 110 -4.56 -15.31 6.78
N GLY A 111 -5.82 -15.64 6.49
CA GLY A 111 -6.18 -16.76 5.62
C GLY A 111 -5.63 -16.61 4.20
N TYR A 112 -5.54 -15.38 3.68
CA TYR A 112 -4.91 -15.11 2.39
C TYR A 112 -3.46 -15.64 2.34
N TYR A 113 -2.70 -15.49 3.43
CA TYR A 113 -1.29 -15.89 3.52
C TYR A 113 -1.07 -17.31 4.06
N GLU A 114 -2.14 -18.09 4.28
CA GLU A 114 -2.03 -19.45 4.79
C GLU A 114 -1.20 -20.32 3.83
N GLY A 115 -0.24 -21.07 4.38
CA GLY A 115 0.68 -21.93 3.61
C GLY A 115 1.85 -21.20 2.94
N VAL A 116 2.00 -19.89 3.12
CA VAL A 116 3.09 -19.08 2.54
C VAL A 116 4.11 -18.69 3.63
N VAL A 117 5.40 -18.68 3.31
CA VAL A 117 6.48 -18.29 4.25
C VAL A 117 7.32 -17.16 3.64
N PRO A 118 7.56 -16.04 4.36
CA PRO A 118 7.11 -15.75 5.72
C PRO A 118 5.63 -15.33 5.79
N ALA A 119 4.86 -15.97 6.67
CA ALA A 119 3.42 -15.74 6.84
C ALA A 119 3.07 -14.41 7.53
N GLY A 120 4.06 -13.71 8.09
CA GLY A 120 3.87 -12.50 8.90
C GLY A 120 4.24 -11.24 8.15
N ARG A 121 3.28 -10.61 7.46
CA ARG A 121 3.42 -9.24 6.97
C ARG A 121 2.66 -8.30 7.88
N THR A 122 3.39 -7.39 8.52
CA THR A 122 2.87 -6.47 9.53
C THR A 122 2.00 -5.40 8.88
N ALA A 123 0.71 -5.36 9.24
CA ALA A 123 -0.15 -4.20 9.05
C ALA A 123 0.16 -3.13 10.11
N GLN A 124 0.33 -1.88 9.70
CA GLN A 124 0.30 -0.71 10.60
C GLN A 124 -0.94 0.11 10.30
N PHE A 125 -1.58 0.68 11.32
CA PHE A 125 -2.77 1.50 11.17
C PHE A 125 -2.38 2.95 10.93
N VAL A 126 -2.74 3.52 9.78
CA VAL A 126 -2.59 4.95 9.50
C VAL A 126 -3.96 5.52 9.07
N PRO A 127 -4.49 6.57 9.72
CA PRO A 127 -5.72 7.21 9.27
C PRO A 127 -5.46 8.03 7.99
N GLY A 128 -6.41 7.99 7.04
CA GLY A 128 -6.58 9.05 6.04
C GLY A 128 -6.23 8.74 4.58
N PHE A 129 -6.74 7.65 3.99
CA PHE A 129 -6.58 7.44 2.54
C PHE A 129 -7.74 6.73 1.84
N MET A 130 -8.96 6.82 2.36
CA MET A 130 -10.08 6.13 1.73
C MET A 130 -11.30 6.99 1.51
N ARG A 131 -12.03 6.62 0.46
CA ARG A 131 -13.41 6.98 0.28
C ARG A 131 -14.22 6.56 1.51
N GLU A 132 -15.16 7.40 1.91
CA GLU A 132 -15.97 7.21 3.11
C GLU A 132 -16.87 5.96 3.06
N ASP A 133 -17.07 5.38 1.87
CA ASP A 133 -17.91 4.21 1.65
C ASP A 133 -17.18 2.87 1.86
N CYS A 134 -15.85 2.87 1.99
CA CYS A 134 -15.08 1.67 2.23
C CYS A 134 -14.91 1.39 3.73
N ILE A 135 -15.11 0.13 4.15
CA ILE A 135 -15.02 -0.29 5.55
C ILE A 135 -13.58 -0.67 5.93
N CYS A 136 -12.76 -1.08 4.97
CA CYS A 136 -11.36 -1.44 5.18
C CYS A 136 -10.57 -1.29 3.89
N GLY A 137 -9.27 -1.54 3.97
CA GLY A 137 -8.41 -1.58 2.79
C GLY A 137 -6.93 -1.53 3.11
N ILE A 138 -6.15 -1.65 2.05
CA ILE A 138 -4.75 -2.06 2.13
C ILE A 138 -3.95 -1.31 1.06
N SER A 139 -2.82 -0.74 1.45
CA SER A 139 -1.77 -0.34 0.51
C SER A 139 -0.58 -1.30 0.67
N ASN A 140 0.20 -1.47 -0.39
CA ASN A 140 1.27 -2.46 -0.42
C ASN A 140 2.56 -1.89 -0.98
N ARG A 141 3.68 -2.43 -0.48
CA ARG A 141 4.99 -2.37 -1.11
C ARG A 141 5.48 -3.78 -1.41
N SER A 142 5.89 -4.00 -2.66
CA SER A 142 6.49 -5.23 -3.15
C SER A 142 7.87 -4.95 -3.75
N ILE A 143 8.82 -5.88 -3.58
CA ILE A 143 10.17 -5.78 -4.11
C ILE A 143 10.56 -7.11 -4.72
N PHE A 144 11.05 -7.08 -5.95
CA PHE A 144 11.47 -8.27 -6.68
C PHE A 144 12.61 -7.99 -7.64
N VAL A 145 13.29 -9.05 -8.04
CA VAL A 145 14.30 -9.01 -9.11
C VAL A 145 13.55 -9.05 -10.45
N GLY A 146 13.87 -8.11 -11.33
CA GLY A 146 13.30 -8.00 -12.68
C GLY A 146 14.37 -8.15 -13.76
#